data_AF-A0A8G2I156-F1
#
_entry.id   AF-A0A8G2I156-F1
#
_cell.length_a   1.000
_cell.length_b   1.000
_cell.length_c   1.000
_cell.angle_alpha   90.00
_cell.angle_beta   90.00
_cell.angle_gamma   90.00
#
_symmetry.space_group_name_H-M   'P 1'
#
loop_
_entity.id
_entity.type
_entity.pdbx_description
1 polymer ?
#
loop_
_entity_poly.entity_id
_entity_poly.type
_entity_poly.pdbx_seq_one_letter_code
_entity_poly.pdbx_strand_id
1 'polypeptide(L)'
;MSENAIIYDDYFYSLKAVKTHNIAKSINKSLLNDKGVSIGKFTQKVKGKNPTWRDSKTKWTISKNKGQPHGGSYWKLINNKGKRIASLTKEGKILRE
;
A
#
# COMPACT_ATOMS: atom_id res chain seq x y z
N MET A 1 -0.02 -13.09 -33.89
CA MET A 1 0.00 -12.25 -32.67
C MET A 1 1.31 -11.47 -32.71
N SER A 2 1.27 -10.14 -32.71
CA SER A 2 2.45 -9.32 -33.01
C SER A 2 3.43 -9.29 -31.83
N GLU A 3 4.73 -9.48 -32.12
CA GLU A 3 5.85 -9.39 -31.15
C GLU A 3 5.84 -8.08 -30.35
N ASN A 4 5.28 -7.02 -30.92
CA ASN A 4 5.13 -5.71 -30.27
C ASN A 4 4.20 -5.72 -29.04
N ALA A 5 3.22 -6.62 -28.97
CA ALA A 5 2.33 -6.71 -27.81
C ALA A 5 3.04 -7.35 -26.60
N ILE A 6 3.88 -8.36 -26.87
CA ILE A 6 4.62 -9.11 -25.84
C ILE A 6 5.67 -8.20 -25.16
N ILE A 7 6.42 -7.43 -25.95
CA ILE A 7 7.44 -6.51 -25.43
C ILE A 7 6.83 -5.40 -24.54
N TYR A 8 5.67 -4.88 -24.92
CA TYR A 8 4.98 -3.84 -24.14
C TYR A 8 4.48 -4.35 -22.79
N ASP A 9 3.89 -5.54 -22.76
CA ASP A 9 3.39 -6.15 -21.53
C ASP A 9 4.54 -6.45 -20.56
N ASP A 10 5.63 -7.06 -21.03
CA ASP A 10 6.80 -7.39 -20.20
C ASP A 10 7.46 -6.15 -19.60
N TYR A 11 7.63 -5.08 -20.39
CA TYR A 11 8.19 -3.82 -19.91
C TYR A 11 7.29 -3.13 -18.87
N PHE A 12 5.98 -3.15 -19.09
CA PHE A 12 5.03 -2.56 -18.15
C PHE A 12 4.96 -3.34 -16.83
N TYR A 13 5.03 -4.67 -16.89
CA TYR A 13 5.11 -5.52 -15.69
C TYR A 13 6.39 -5.29 -14.90
N SER A 14 7.54 -5.19 -15.56
CA SER A 14 8.82 -4.92 -14.89
C SER A 14 8.81 -3.53 -14.22
N LEU A 15 8.27 -2.51 -14.89
CA LEU A 15 8.14 -1.16 -14.33
C LEU A 15 7.22 -1.12 -13.09
N LYS A 16 6.10 -1.83 -13.12
CA LYS A 16 5.20 -1.96 -11.97
C LYS A 16 5.89 -2.65 -10.79
N ALA A 17 6.61 -3.74 -11.04
CA ALA A 17 7.35 -4.48 -10.02
C ALA A 17 8.45 -3.62 -9.36
N VAL A 18 9.21 -2.86 -10.16
CA VAL A 18 10.23 -1.94 -9.66
C VAL A 18 9.61 -0.84 -8.79
N LYS A 19 8.50 -0.24 -9.22
CA LYS A 19 7.80 0.79 -8.44
C LYS A 19 7.30 0.27 -7.09
N THR A 20 6.64 -0.89 -7.06
CA THR A 20 6.15 -1.47 -5.79
C THR A 20 7.31 -1.89 -4.88
N HIS A 21 8.42 -2.38 -5.44
CA HIS A 21 9.63 -2.69 -4.68
C HIS A 21 10.24 -1.43 -4.02
N ASN A 22 10.30 -0.31 -4.73
CA ASN A 22 10.79 0.95 -4.18
C ASN A 22 9.87 1.51 -3.09
N ILE A 23 8.54 1.37 -3.26
CA ILE A 23 7.57 1.69 -2.21
C ILE A 23 7.84 0.83 -0.97
N ALA A 24 7.99 -0.49 -1.13
CA ALA A 24 8.25 -1.40 -0.01
C ALA A 24 9.52 -1.03 0.77
N LYS A 25 10.60 -0.61 0.08
CA LYS A 25 11.84 -0.11 0.70
C LYS A 25 11.62 1.12 1.59
N SER A 26 10.65 1.97 1.26
CA SER A 26 10.34 3.19 2.03
C SER A 26 9.44 2.94 3.26
N ILE A 27 8.84 1.75 3.36
CA ILE A 27 7.98 1.37 4.49
C ILE A 27 8.84 0.92 5.67
N ASN A 28 8.44 1.26 6.89
CA ASN A 28 9.09 0.73 8.08
C ASN A 28 9.03 -0.81 8.08
N LYS A 29 10.18 -1.46 8.08
CA LYS A 29 10.31 -2.93 8.00
C LYS A 29 9.49 -3.66 9.08
N SER A 30 9.31 -3.06 10.26
CA SER A 30 8.51 -3.66 11.33
C SER A 30 7.01 -3.75 10.99
N LEU A 31 6.54 -3.10 9.93
CA LEU A 31 5.16 -3.19 9.44
C LEU A 31 5.01 -4.23 8.33
N LEU A 32 6.10 -4.76 7.79
CA LEU A 32 6.07 -5.72 6.69
C LEU A 32 5.99 -7.17 7.18
N ASN A 33 5.47 -8.03 6.32
CA ASN A 33 5.52 -9.49 6.36
C ASN A 33 5.69 -10.01 4.92
N ASP A 34 5.72 -11.33 4.74
CA ASP A 34 5.94 -11.98 3.44
C ASP A 34 4.87 -11.62 2.38
N LYS A 35 3.71 -11.12 2.80
CA LYS A 35 2.56 -10.77 1.94
C LYS A 35 2.41 -9.26 1.71
N GLY A 36 3.20 -8.42 2.38
CA GLY A 36 3.11 -6.96 2.29
C GLY A 36 3.00 -6.30 3.67
N VAL A 37 2.05 -5.37 3.82
CA VAL A 37 1.84 -4.63 5.09
C VAL A 37 0.95 -5.44 6.03
N SER A 38 1.41 -5.63 7.26
CA SER A 38 0.67 -6.33 8.32
C SER A 38 -0.47 -5.46 8.86
N ILE A 39 -1.66 -5.55 8.25
CA ILE A 39 -2.85 -4.75 8.63
C ILE A 39 -3.22 -4.92 10.11
N GLY A 40 -3.04 -6.11 10.69
CA GLY A 40 -3.34 -6.39 12.10
C GLY A 40 -2.51 -5.58 13.12
N LYS A 41 -1.42 -4.92 12.70
CA LYS A 41 -0.62 -4.04 13.59
C LYS A 41 -1.30 -2.71 13.87
N PHE A 42 -2.26 -2.30 13.03
CA PHE A 42 -2.96 -1.02 13.17
C PHE A 42 -4.22 -1.19 14.04
N THR A 43 -4.03 -1.15 15.35
CA THR A 43 -5.11 -1.42 16.32
C THR A 43 -5.70 -0.17 16.96
N GLN A 44 -4.98 0.96 16.97
CA GLN A 44 -5.44 2.18 17.62
C GLN A 44 -6.31 3.02 16.69
N LYS A 45 -7.62 3.07 16.94
CA LYS A 45 -8.54 3.94 16.18
C LYS A 45 -8.20 5.42 16.39
N VAL A 46 -8.09 6.17 15.30
CA VAL A 46 -7.91 7.64 15.33
C VAL A 46 -9.28 8.31 15.28
N LYS A 47 -9.66 8.99 16.37
CA LYS A 47 -10.95 9.71 16.48
C LYS A 47 -11.01 10.91 15.51
N GLY A 48 -12.22 11.28 15.08
CA GLY A 48 -12.48 12.46 14.25
C GLY A 48 -11.97 12.37 12.80
N LYS A 49 -11.48 11.21 12.36
CA LYS A 49 -11.03 10.97 10.99
C LYS A 49 -11.90 9.92 10.31
N ASN A 50 -11.85 9.91 8.97
CA ASN A 50 -12.24 8.76 8.16
C ASN A 50 -11.68 7.47 8.78
N PRO A 51 -12.33 6.29 8.73
CA PRO A 51 -11.87 5.12 9.47
C PRO A 51 -10.37 4.89 9.27
N THR A 52 -9.63 5.20 10.34
CA THR A 52 -8.17 5.30 10.34
C THR A 52 -7.68 4.64 11.61
N TRP A 53 -6.72 3.75 11.44
CA TRP A 53 -6.10 3.01 12.52
C TRP A 53 -4.60 3.25 12.51
N ARG A 54 -4.02 3.30 13.69
CA ARG A 54 -2.61 3.63 13.92
C ARG A 54 -1.92 2.43 14.55
N ASP A 55 -0.71 2.16 14.09
CA ASP A 55 0.22 1.29 14.79
C ASP A 55 0.85 2.07 15.94
N SER A 56 0.75 1.55 17.17
CA SER A 56 1.17 2.25 18.38
C SER A 56 2.68 2.46 18.45
N LYS A 57 3.46 1.57 17.82
CA LYS A 57 4.93 1.57 17.84
C LYS A 57 5.52 2.58 16.86
N THR A 58 5.14 2.49 15.59
CA THR A 58 5.71 3.31 14.51
C THR A 58 4.97 4.64 14.33
N LYS A 59 3.74 4.75 14.85
CA LYS A 59 2.80 5.87 14.61
C LYS A 59 2.33 6.01 13.16
N TRP A 60 2.64 5.03 12.30
CA TRP A 60 2.07 4.98 10.95
C TRP A 60 0.58 4.67 11.03
N THR A 61 -0.16 5.05 9.98
CA THR A 61 -1.61 4.83 9.94
C THR A 61 -2.04 4.18 8.63
N ILE A 62 -3.13 3.41 8.70
CA ILE A 62 -3.93 3.02 7.55
C ILE A 62 -5.24 3.80 7.60
N SER A 63 -5.66 4.37 6.48
CA SER A 63 -6.97 5.00 6.34
C SER A 63 -7.76 4.30 5.25
N LYS A 64 -9.03 4.00 5.51
CA LYS A 64 -9.90 3.33 4.54
C LYS A 64 -10.05 4.21 3.30
N ASN A 65 -9.94 3.65 2.11
CA ASN A 65 -10.16 4.42 0.90
C ASN A 65 -11.63 4.88 0.85
N LYS A 66 -11.86 6.16 0.48
CA LYS A 66 -13.21 6.70 0.25
C LYS A 66 -13.51 6.58 -1.23
N GLY A 67 -14.68 6.06 -1.59
CA GLY A 67 -15.11 5.89 -2.97
C GLY A 67 -14.97 4.46 -3.51
N GLN A 68 -15.25 4.30 -4.81
CA GLN A 68 -15.23 3.01 -5.48
C GLN A 68 -13.78 2.49 -5.57
N PRO A 69 -13.50 1.25 -5.11
CA PRO A 69 -12.15 0.72 -5.11
C PRO A 69 -11.71 0.36 -6.54
N HIS A 70 -10.87 1.20 -7.16
CA HIS A 70 -10.25 0.89 -8.44
C HIS A 70 -9.07 -0.08 -8.26
N GLY A 71 -9.17 -1.26 -8.85
CA GLY A 71 -8.11 -2.27 -8.86
C GLY A 71 -7.79 -2.82 -7.45
N GLY A 72 -8.80 -3.06 -6.63
CA GLY A 72 -8.65 -3.70 -5.32
C GLY A 72 -8.11 -2.82 -4.19
N SER A 73 -7.96 -1.50 -4.40
CA SER A 73 -7.47 -0.58 -3.36
C SER A 73 -8.47 -0.43 -2.22
N TYR A 74 -8.06 -0.76 -1.00
CA TYR A 74 -8.89 -0.70 0.20
C TYR A 74 -8.31 0.24 1.27
N TRP A 75 -6.99 0.21 1.47
CA TRP A 75 -6.31 1.05 2.47
C TRP A 75 -5.37 2.06 1.81
N LYS A 76 -5.19 3.22 2.45
CA LYS A 76 -4.09 4.14 2.23
C LYS A 76 -3.12 4.00 3.39
N LEU A 77 -1.87 3.64 3.12
CA LEU A 77 -0.78 3.65 4.09
C LEU A 77 -0.19 5.06 4.17
N ILE A 78 -0.12 5.59 5.37
CA ILE A 78 0.34 6.95 5.66
C ILE A 78 1.43 6.85 6.72
N ASN A 79 2.58 7.47 6.47
CA ASN A 79 3.69 7.45 7.41
C ASN A 79 3.41 8.28 8.67
N ASN A 80 4.32 8.19 9.64
CA ASN A 80 4.24 8.97 10.88
C ASN A 80 4.30 10.50 10.69
N LYS A 81 4.69 10.98 9.50
CA LYS A 81 4.69 12.41 9.11
C LYS A 81 3.40 12.83 8.39
N GLY A 82 2.44 11.92 8.20
CA GLY A 82 1.20 12.21 7.48
C GLY A 82 1.28 12.13 5.95
N LYS A 83 2.43 11.74 5.36
CA LYS A 83 2.56 11.51 3.92
C LYS A 83 2.02 10.13 3.54
N ARG A 84 1.20 10.05 2.50
CA ARG A 84 0.78 8.78 1.89
C ARG A 84 1.96 8.11 1.20
N ILE A 85 2.17 6.83 1.49
CA ILE A 85 3.25 6.00 0.94
C ILE A 85 2.71 4.96 -0.05
N ALA A 86 1.51 4.44 0.20
CA ALA A 86 0.94 3.40 -0.65
C ALA A 86 -0.59 3.32 -0.58
N SER A 87 -1.16 2.75 -1.64
CA SER A 87 -2.45 2.09 -1.70
C SER A 87 -2.25 0.61 -1.47
N LEU A 88 -3.08 0.00 -0.61
CA LEU A 88 -3.02 -1.42 -0.29
C LEU A 88 -4.36 -2.10 -0.57
N THR A 89 -4.33 -3.41 -0.79
CA THR A 89 -5.54 -4.26 -0.71
C THR A 89 -6.03 -4.36 0.72
N LYS A 90 -7.20 -4.99 0.94
CA LYS A 90 -7.75 -5.20 2.28
C LYS A 90 -6.83 -6.04 3.17
N GLU A 91 -6.08 -6.96 2.57
CA GLU A 91 -5.12 -7.88 3.18
C GLU A 91 -3.73 -7.25 3.37
N GLY A 92 -3.49 -6.07 2.79
CA GLY A 92 -2.23 -5.33 2.95
C GLY A 92 -1.21 -5.51 1.82
N LYS A 93 -1.57 -6.14 0.70
CA LYS A 93 -0.70 -6.18 -0.50
C LYS A 93 -0.52 -4.76 -1.05
N ILE A 94 0.73 -4.40 -1.35
CA ILE A 94 1.09 -3.08 -1.90
C ILE A 94 0.68 -3.02 -3.38
N LEU A 95 -0.04 -1.96 -3.77
CA LEU A 95 -0.52 -1.77 -5.14
C LEU A 95 0.27 -0.68 -5.88
N ARG A 96 0.34 0.52 -5.31
CA ARG A 96 0.88 1.77 -5.92
C ARG A 96 0.99 2.86 -4.85
N GLU A 97 1.61 4.00 -5.14
CA GLU A 97 1.63 5.18 -4.23
C GLU A 97 0.21 5.76 -4.04
#